data_AF-A0A517WIV7-F1
#
_entry.id   AF-A0A517WIV7-F1
#
_cell.length_a   1.000
_cell.length_b   1.000
_cell.length_c   1.000
_cell.angle_alpha   90.00
_cell.angle_beta   90.00
_cell.angle_gamma   90.00
#
_symmetry.space_group_name_H-M   'P 1'
#
loop_
_entity.id
_entity.type
_entity.pdbx_description
1 polymer ?
#
loop_
_entity_poly.entity_id
_entity_poly.type
_entity_poly.pdbx_seq_one_letter_code
_entity_poly.pdbx_strand_id
1 'polypeptide(L)'
;MLTIDLKQTDLSTSDEIKAADNYVQELGLAPLGAGWKELDKAAAEDSLTQLLHLSQAYHDELLPLSTAQELAHFFLGLFDSYNASFYSNGIFGPSSSSWNPLTESTFDKAVLVMDHEAIGIICVEDED
;
A
#
# COMPACT_ATOMS: atom_id res chain seq x y z
N MET A 1 5.27 -9.99 -8.79
CA MET A 1 5.43 -8.76 -9.61
C MET A 1 5.47 -7.57 -8.67
N LEU A 2 6.26 -6.52 -8.95
CA LEU A 2 6.25 -5.27 -8.19
C LEU A 2 5.60 -4.17 -9.02
N THR A 3 4.51 -3.60 -8.50
CA THR A 3 3.80 -2.48 -9.11
C THR A 3 3.99 -1.23 -8.25
N ILE A 4 4.53 -0.17 -8.86
CA ILE A 4 4.65 1.17 -8.27
C ILE A 4 4.01 2.15 -9.26
N ASP A 5 2.97 2.86 -8.84
CA ASP A 5 2.26 3.80 -9.70
C ASP A 5 1.76 5.02 -8.89
N LEU A 6 1.58 6.16 -9.59
CA LEU A 6 1.15 7.44 -9.02
C LEU A 6 0.21 8.18 -9.99
N LYS A 7 -0.96 8.60 -9.51
CA LYS A 7 -1.99 9.32 -10.27
C LYS A 7 -2.35 10.64 -9.62
N GLN A 8 -2.26 11.75 -10.35
CA GLN A 8 -2.70 13.07 -9.87
C GLN A 8 -4.23 13.21 -9.89
N THR A 9 -4.79 13.90 -8.90
CA THR A 9 -6.23 14.09 -8.69
C THR A 9 -6.55 15.51 -8.21
N ASP A 10 -7.79 15.98 -8.45
CA ASP A 10 -8.36 17.22 -7.92
C ASP A 10 -9.72 16.84 -7.28
N LEU A 11 -9.71 16.42 -6.01
CA LEU A 11 -10.84 15.73 -5.37
C LEU A 11 -11.37 16.50 -4.15
N SER A 12 -12.68 16.38 -3.93
CA SER A 12 -13.36 16.77 -2.68
C SER A 12 -13.54 15.55 -1.76
N THR A 13 -13.61 15.76 -0.44
CA THR A 13 -13.53 14.72 0.62
C THR A 13 -14.58 13.58 0.52
N SER A 14 -15.65 13.74 -0.26
CA SER A 14 -16.68 12.70 -0.49
C SER A 14 -16.38 11.79 -1.69
N ASP A 15 -15.41 12.13 -2.54
CA ASP A 15 -15.10 11.43 -3.78
C ASP A 15 -13.76 10.68 -3.75
N GLU A 16 -12.97 10.85 -2.69
CA GLU A 16 -11.64 10.26 -2.53
C GLU A 16 -11.66 8.72 -2.54
N ILE A 17 -12.55 8.08 -1.77
CA ILE A 17 -12.66 6.61 -1.75
C ILE A 17 -13.10 6.06 -3.10
N LYS A 18 -13.99 6.74 -3.82
CA LYS A 18 -14.40 6.31 -5.17
C LYS A 18 -13.27 6.46 -6.19
N ALA A 19 -12.49 7.53 -6.07
CA ALA A 19 -11.32 7.73 -6.92
C ALA A 19 -10.26 6.65 -6.66
N ALA A 20 -10.02 6.32 -5.39
CA ALA A 20 -9.15 5.22 -5.00
C ALA A 20 -9.68 3.87 -5.48
N ASP A 21 -10.96 3.57 -5.32
CA ASP A 21 -11.62 2.36 -5.85
C ASP A 21 -11.41 2.23 -7.36
N ASN A 22 -11.69 3.29 -8.12
CA ASN A 22 -11.49 3.30 -9.57
C ASN A 22 -10.02 3.09 -9.94
N TYR A 23 -9.11 3.74 -9.21
CA TYR A 23 -7.67 3.64 -9.45
C TYR A 23 -7.15 2.22 -9.21
N VAL A 24 -7.46 1.59 -8.07
CA VAL A 24 -7.00 0.23 -7.78
C VAL A 24 -7.64 -0.79 -8.75
N GLN A 25 -8.88 -0.56 -9.17
CA GLN A 25 -9.54 -1.38 -10.19
C GLN A 25 -8.89 -1.25 -11.58
N GLU A 26 -8.44 -0.06 -11.98
CA GLU A 26 -7.66 0.15 -13.21
C GLU A 26 -6.34 -0.67 -13.19
N LEU A 27 -5.79 -0.93 -12.00
CA LEU A 27 -4.63 -1.78 -11.78
C LEU A 27 -4.97 -3.28 -11.64
N GLY A 28 -6.25 -3.66 -11.71
CA GLY A 28 -6.72 -5.03 -11.56
C GLY A 28 -6.87 -5.52 -10.12
N LEU A 29 -6.82 -4.61 -9.14
CA LEU A 29 -6.91 -4.92 -7.71
C LEU A 29 -8.35 -4.77 -7.17
N ALA A 30 -8.66 -5.46 -6.08
CA ALA A 30 -9.93 -5.31 -5.38
C ALA A 30 -10.12 -3.88 -4.81
N PRO A 31 -11.34 -3.30 -4.88
CA PRO A 31 -11.62 -1.95 -4.39
C PRO A 31 -11.47 -1.82 -2.86
N LEU A 32 -11.16 -0.62 -2.38
CA LEU A 32 -11.02 -0.27 -0.96
C LEU A 32 -12.25 -0.66 -0.15
N GLY A 33 -13.44 -0.40 -0.69
CA GLY A 33 -14.72 -0.77 -0.09
C GLY A 33 -14.93 -2.28 0.15
N ALA A 34 -14.03 -3.14 -0.35
CA ALA A 34 -14.11 -4.60 -0.24
C ALA A 34 -13.14 -5.22 0.78
N GLY A 35 -12.51 -4.40 1.64
CA GLY A 35 -11.81 -4.90 2.85
C GLY A 35 -10.36 -4.45 3.02
N TRP A 36 -10.01 -3.31 2.43
CA TRP A 36 -8.84 -2.56 2.85
C TRP A 36 -9.03 -2.04 4.29
N LYS A 37 -7.93 -1.82 4.99
CA LYS A 37 -7.85 -1.28 6.34
C LYS A 37 -7.11 0.05 6.30
N GLU A 38 -7.69 1.05 6.93
CA GLU A 38 -7.02 2.33 7.14
C GLU A 38 -5.85 2.16 8.12
N LEU A 39 -4.74 2.83 7.84
CA LEU A 39 -3.53 2.83 8.64
C LEU A 39 -3.23 4.27 9.10
N ASP A 40 -2.55 4.40 10.23
CA ASP A 40 -1.81 5.63 10.50
C ASP A 40 -0.50 5.65 9.71
N LYS A 41 0.14 6.83 9.65
CA LYS A 41 1.37 7.02 8.88
C LYS A 41 2.51 6.09 9.34
N ALA A 42 2.65 5.85 10.64
CA ALA A 42 3.72 4.99 11.16
C ALA A 42 3.50 3.54 10.74
N ALA A 43 2.26 3.04 10.84
CA ALA A 43 1.88 1.73 10.38
C ALA A 43 2.03 1.57 8.86
N ALA A 44 1.78 2.62 8.07
CA ALA A 44 2.02 2.63 6.62
C ALA A 44 3.52 2.54 6.29
N GLU A 45 4.36 3.31 7.00
CA GLU A 45 5.83 3.30 6.82
C GLU A 45 6.44 1.95 7.22
N ASP A 46 6.00 1.37 8.34
CA ASP A 46 6.41 0.03 8.79
C ASP A 46 5.96 -1.05 7.79
N SER A 47 4.73 -0.97 7.29
CA SER A 47 4.18 -1.93 6.31
C SER A 47 4.95 -1.88 4.99
N LEU A 48 5.23 -0.69 4.46
CA LEU A 48 6.05 -0.51 3.27
C LEU A 48 7.48 -0.98 3.48
N THR A 49 8.07 -0.68 4.64
CA THR A 49 9.42 -1.14 4.98
C THR A 49 9.48 -2.66 4.94
N GLN A 50 8.54 -3.36 5.56
CA GLN A 50 8.50 -4.83 5.53
C GLN A 50 8.29 -5.38 4.13
N LEU A 51 7.37 -4.78 3.37
CA LEU A 51 7.03 -5.17 2.00
C LEU A 51 8.22 -5.03 1.04
N LEU A 52 9.06 -4.02 1.26
CA LEU A 52 10.28 -3.77 0.48
C LEU A 52 11.49 -4.59 0.98
N HIS A 53 11.55 -4.87 2.28
CA HIS A 53 12.67 -5.57 2.91
C HIS A 53 12.63 -7.09 2.68
N LEU A 54 11.45 -7.71 2.71
CA LEU A 54 11.29 -9.16 2.79
C LEU A 54 10.42 -9.75 1.68
N SER A 55 10.75 -10.96 1.21
CA SER A 55 9.86 -11.77 0.36
C SER A 55 8.61 -12.20 1.13
N GLN A 56 7.50 -12.41 0.42
CA GLN A 56 6.22 -12.70 1.09
C GLN A 56 6.14 -14.14 1.58
N ALA A 57 6.64 -15.10 0.79
CA ALA A 57 6.58 -16.51 1.12
C ALA A 57 7.61 -16.93 2.19
N TYR A 58 8.87 -16.50 2.04
CA TYR A 58 9.99 -17.03 2.84
C TYR A 58 10.65 -16.01 3.78
N HIS A 59 10.25 -14.74 3.70
CA HIS A 59 10.88 -13.65 4.47
C HIS A 59 12.40 -13.56 4.22
N ASP A 60 12.81 -13.86 2.99
CA ASP A 60 14.18 -13.65 2.55
C ASP A 60 14.41 -12.16 2.30
N GLU A 61 15.60 -11.66 2.61
CA GLU A 61 15.95 -10.27 2.38
C GLU A 61 15.96 -9.95 0.88
N LEU A 62 15.11 -9.00 0.46
CA LEU A 62 15.08 -8.42 -0.88
C LEU A 62 15.93 -7.15 -0.96
N LEU A 63 15.78 -6.28 0.03
CA LEU A 63 16.57 -5.05 0.19
C LEU A 63 17.09 -4.98 1.62
N PRO A 64 18.27 -4.38 1.87
CA PRO A 64 18.71 -4.10 3.24
C PRO A 64 17.68 -3.25 3.97
N LEU A 65 17.45 -3.53 5.26
CA LEU A 65 16.41 -2.85 6.06
C LEU A 65 16.53 -1.31 6.00
N SER A 66 17.75 -0.77 6.07
CA SER A 66 17.98 0.68 5.97
C SER A 66 17.51 1.25 4.63
N THR A 67 17.73 0.53 3.54
CA THR A 67 17.31 0.95 2.19
C THR A 67 15.79 0.88 2.07
N ALA A 68 15.15 -0.17 2.59
CA ALA A 68 13.70 -0.30 2.61
C ALA A 68 13.04 0.83 3.41
N GLN A 69 13.59 1.18 4.58
CA GLN A 69 13.14 2.30 5.41
C GLN A 69 13.25 3.64 4.67
N GLU A 70 14.40 3.91 4.04
CA GLU A 70 14.59 5.14 3.28
C GLU A 70 13.60 5.24 2.12
N LEU A 71 13.38 4.15 1.37
CA LEU A 71 12.44 4.14 0.25
C LEU A 71 10.98 4.30 0.71
N ALA A 72 10.58 3.63 1.78
CA ALA A 72 9.25 3.80 2.37
C ALA A 72 9.04 5.26 2.79
N HIS A 73 10.01 5.84 3.48
CA HIS A 73 9.98 7.24 3.90
C HIS A 73 9.88 8.19 2.70
N PHE A 74 10.69 8.00 1.67
CA PHE A 74 10.67 8.83 0.47
C PHE A 74 9.37 8.73 -0.29
N PHE A 75 8.82 7.52 -0.45
CA PHE A 75 7.56 7.31 -1.13
C PHE A 75 6.40 8.01 -0.41
N LEU A 76 6.27 7.82 0.91
CA LEU A 76 5.24 8.51 1.69
C LEU A 76 5.48 10.03 1.76
N GLY A 77 6.72 10.48 1.62
CA GLY A 77 7.10 11.89 1.54
C GLY A 77 6.69 12.58 0.24
N LEU A 78 6.20 11.85 -0.78
CA LEU A 78 5.62 12.43 -1.98
C LEU A 78 4.23 13.03 -1.76
N PHE A 79 3.61 12.77 -0.60
CA PHE A 79 2.24 13.16 -0.27
C PHE A 79 2.20 14.17 0.88
N ASP A 80 1.10 14.90 1.00
CA ASP A 80 0.85 15.88 2.05
C ASP A 80 1.00 15.25 3.44
N SER A 81 1.90 15.81 4.25
CA SER A 81 2.24 15.23 5.55
C SER A 81 1.14 15.30 6.60
N TYR A 82 0.11 16.12 6.39
CA TYR A 82 -0.96 16.38 7.35
C TYR A 82 -2.32 15.82 6.92
N ASN A 83 -2.56 15.70 5.61
CA ASN A 83 -3.86 15.33 5.05
C ASN A 83 -3.84 14.05 4.22
N ALA A 84 -2.72 13.32 4.15
CA ALA A 84 -2.67 12.03 3.50
C ALA A 84 -3.42 10.95 4.31
N SER A 85 -4.10 10.06 3.59
CA SER A 85 -4.77 8.87 4.08
C SER A 85 -4.06 7.62 3.59
N PHE A 86 -3.96 6.60 4.44
CA PHE A 86 -3.19 5.38 4.15
C PHE A 86 -4.06 4.15 4.31
N TYR A 87 -3.92 3.20 3.40
CA TYR A 87 -4.69 1.96 3.38
C TYR A 87 -3.80 0.77 3.07
N SER A 88 -4.14 -0.39 3.62
CA SER A 88 -3.50 -1.66 3.29
C SER A 88 -4.53 -2.78 3.21
N ASN A 89 -4.25 -3.81 2.42
CA ASN A 89 -5.06 -5.04 2.37
C ASN A 89 -4.82 -5.97 3.57
N GLY A 90 -4.01 -5.54 4.53
CA GLY A 90 -3.87 -6.23 5.80
C GLY A 90 -3.16 -5.41 6.87
N ILE A 91 -3.27 -5.91 8.10
CA ILE A 91 -2.43 -5.46 9.22
C ILE A 91 -1.39 -6.54 9.41
N PHE A 92 -0.13 -6.19 9.19
CA PHE A 92 0.98 -7.13 9.21
C PHE A 92 1.79 -6.90 10.48
N GLY A 93 1.29 -7.47 11.58
CA GLY A 93 1.94 -7.38 12.89
C GLY A 93 2.16 -8.76 13.52
N PRO A 94 3.07 -8.87 14.49
CA PRO A 94 3.41 -10.15 15.14
C PRO A 94 2.25 -10.79 15.90
N SER A 95 1.21 -10.02 16.25
CA SER A 95 0.05 -10.48 17.04
C SER A 95 -1.26 -10.58 16.26
N SER A 96 -1.30 -10.11 15.01
CA SER A 96 -2.49 -10.16 14.17
C SER A 96 -2.11 -10.05 12.70
N SER A 97 -2.43 -11.07 11.92
CA SER A 97 -2.41 -11.04 10.47
C SER A 97 -3.84 -11.12 9.97
N SER A 98 -4.48 -9.96 9.79
CA SER A 98 -5.69 -9.90 8.95
C SER A 98 -5.22 -9.60 7.55
N TRP A 99 -5.40 -10.53 6.62
CA TRP A 99 -5.08 -10.36 5.21
C TRP A 99 -6.36 -10.53 4.41
N ASN A 100 -6.60 -9.61 3.48
CA ASN A 100 -7.68 -9.67 2.53
C ASN A 100 -7.06 -9.65 1.12
N PRO A 101 -7.17 -10.73 0.33
CA PRO A 101 -6.59 -10.79 -1.00
C PRO A 101 -7.08 -9.65 -1.89
N LEU A 102 -6.17 -9.03 -2.66
CA LEU A 102 -6.48 -8.03 -3.68
C LEU A 102 -6.51 -8.59 -5.09
N THR A 103 -5.82 -9.70 -5.31
CA THR A 103 -5.53 -10.36 -6.58
C THR A 103 -5.85 -11.85 -6.48
N GLU A 104 -5.59 -12.61 -7.54
CA GLU A 104 -5.65 -14.06 -7.53
C GLU A 104 -4.34 -14.72 -7.04
N SER A 105 -3.33 -13.92 -6.67
CA SER A 105 -2.03 -14.44 -6.27
C SER A 105 -1.99 -15.09 -4.90
N THR A 106 -1.06 -16.04 -4.76
CA THR A 106 -0.86 -16.82 -3.52
C THR A 106 -0.57 -15.90 -2.33
N PHE A 107 0.25 -14.87 -2.55
CA PHE A 107 0.42 -13.77 -1.61
C PHE A 107 0.30 -12.43 -2.34
N ASP A 108 -0.43 -11.50 -1.75
CA ASP A 108 -0.40 -10.11 -2.14
C ASP A 108 -0.38 -9.18 -0.92
N LYS A 109 0.45 -8.16 -0.99
CA LYS A 109 0.44 -7.07 -0.01
C LYS A 109 0.50 -5.76 -0.74
N ALA A 110 -0.29 -4.80 -0.28
CA ALA A 110 -0.25 -3.46 -0.83
C ALA A 110 -0.41 -2.41 0.27
N VAL A 111 0.25 -1.28 0.06
CA VAL A 111 -0.01 -0.03 0.78
C VAL A 111 -0.38 1.02 -0.26
N LEU A 112 -1.55 1.60 -0.08
CA LEU A 112 -2.04 2.74 -0.85
C LEU A 112 -1.98 3.99 0.03
N VAL A 113 -1.57 5.10 -0.56
CA VAL A 113 -1.56 6.42 0.04
C VAL A 113 -2.27 7.37 -0.92
N MET A 114 -3.06 8.29 -0.36
CA MET A 114 -3.68 9.34 -1.15
C MET A 114 -3.75 10.64 -0.36
N ASP A 115 -3.63 11.75 -1.06
CA ASP A 115 -3.97 13.09 -0.57
C ASP A 115 -4.89 13.78 -1.60
N HIS A 116 -5.07 15.09 -1.45
CA HIS A 116 -5.90 15.88 -2.35
C HIS A 116 -5.35 15.99 -3.78
N GLU A 117 -4.03 15.81 -3.98
CA GLU A 117 -3.33 15.98 -5.25
C GLU A 117 -3.02 14.65 -5.94
N ALA A 118 -2.88 13.54 -5.21
CA ALA A 118 -2.49 12.28 -5.81
C ALA A 118 -2.92 11.03 -5.03
N ILE A 119 -2.97 9.89 -5.74
CA ILE A 119 -3.09 8.54 -5.22
C ILE A 119 -1.88 7.74 -5.69
N GLY A 120 -1.22 7.02 -4.79
CA GLY A 120 -0.14 6.10 -5.13
C GLY A 120 -0.23 4.79 -4.37
N ILE A 121 0.34 3.75 -4.96
CA ILE A 121 0.31 2.39 -4.40
C ILE A 121 1.65 1.69 -4.65
N ILE A 122 2.07 0.93 -3.64
CA ILE A 122 3.07 -0.12 -3.82
C ILE A 122 2.38 -1.44 -3.53
N CYS A 123 2.36 -2.32 -4.54
CA CYS A 123 1.80 -3.66 -4.43
C CYS A 123 2.85 -4.69 -4.85
N VAL A 124 3.01 -5.73 -4.02
CA VAL A 124 3.83 -6.90 -4.29
C VAL A 124 2.94 -8.11 -4.35
N GLU A 125 2.98 -8.77 -5.50
CA GLU A 125 2.39 -10.08 -5.74
C GLU A 125 3.52 -11.13 -5.72
N ASP A 126 3.30 -12.22 -4.99
CA ASP A 126 4.20 -13.37 -4.93
C ASP A 126 3.39 -14.64 -5.23
N GLU A 127 3.89 -15.42 -6.19
CA GLU A 127 3.33 -16.69 -6.64
C GLU A 127 4.43 -17.72 -6.46
N ASP A 128 4.15 -18.81 -5.76
CA ASP A 128 5.12 -19.89 -5.50
C ASP A 128 5.88 -20.35 -6.77
#